data_AF-A0A813EC72-F1
#
_entry.id   AF-A0A813EC72-F1
#
_cell.length_a   1.000
_cell.length_b   1.000
_cell.length_c   1.000
_cell.angle_alpha   90.00
_cell.angle_beta   90.00
_cell.angle_gamma   90.00
#
_symmetry.space_group_name_H-M   'P 1'
#
loop_
_entity.id
_entity.type
_entity.pdbx_description
1 polymer ?
#
loop_
_entity_poly.entity_id
_entity_poly.type
_entity_poly.pdbx_seq_one_letter_code
_entity_poly.pdbx_strand_id
1 'polypeptide(L)'
;MAGWKALALWASAVVSTSSADVPTALVPRELLDALRPRVDALHASVKLVAFEDASQDDISAASAIAPSFSLNSTALSELLGKMPSGKLLQWIATGTDLLNFTAVPSRFAICNVHQAGVAISEFVIAAVPAFSIHR
;
A
#
# COMPACT_ATOMS: atom_id res chain seq x y z
N MET A 1 2.04 -22.32 -0.98
CA MET A 1 0.62 -22.67 -0.71
C MET A 1 0.16 -22.31 0.72
N ALA A 2 0.77 -21.31 1.39
CA ALA A 2 0.47 -20.98 2.80
C ALA A 2 -0.07 -19.54 3.05
N GLY A 3 0.05 -18.61 2.08
CA GLY A 3 -0.32 -17.19 2.28
C GLY A 3 -1.82 -16.91 2.39
N TRP A 4 -2.64 -17.58 1.59
CA TRP A 4 -4.10 -17.42 1.53
C TRP A 4 -4.85 -17.71 2.84
N LYS A 5 -4.35 -18.62 3.70
CA LYS A 5 -5.01 -18.93 4.98
C LYS A 5 -4.85 -17.81 6.03
N ALA A 6 -3.72 -17.11 6.01
CA ALA A 6 -3.53 -15.92 6.86
C ALA A 6 -4.41 -14.76 6.41
N LEU A 7 -4.62 -14.62 5.09
CA LEU A 7 -5.49 -13.62 4.49
C LEU A 7 -6.97 -13.83 4.85
N ALA A 8 -7.45 -15.07 4.84
CA ALA A 8 -8.84 -15.43 5.13
C ALA A 8 -9.23 -15.28 6.61
N LEU A 9 -8.33 -15.65 7.53
CA LEU A 9 -8.53 -15.46 8.97
C LEU A 9 -8.51 -13.97 9.37
N TRP A 10 -7.80 -13.13 8.61
CA TRP A 10 -7.70 -11.70 8.86
C TRP A 10 -8.89 -10.91 8.27
N ALA A 11 -9.37 -11.26 7.08
CA ALA A 11 -10.55 -10.63 6.45
C ALA A 11 -11.85 -10.75 7.29
N SER A 12 -11.96 -11.79 8.12
CA SER A 12 -13.13 -12.01 9.00
C SER A 12 -13.21 -11.01 10.17
N ALA A 13 -12.14 -10.27 10.46
CA ALA A 13 -12.11 -9.26 11.55
C ALA A 13 -12.46 -7.84 11.07
N VAL A 14 -12.71 -7.63 9.78
CA VAL A 14 -12.74 -6.31 9.11
C VAL A 14 -14.16 -5.75 8.92
N VAL A 15 -15.21 -6.54 9.20
CA VAL A 15 -16.60 -6.14 8.93
C VAL A 15 -17.14 -5.30 10.08
N SER A 16 -16.78 -4.02 10.16
CA SER A 16 -17.64 -2.94 10.68
C SER A 16 -16.89 -1.61 10.80
N THR A 17 -16.96 -0.72 9.80
CA THR A 17 -16.88 0.73 10.03
C THR A 17 -17.64 1.53 8.97
N SER A 18 -18.22 2.64 9.44
CA SER A 18 -19.05 3.61 8.72
C SER A 18 -18.27 4.44 7.68
N SER A 19 -18.99 5.09 6.77
CA SER A 19 -18.59 5.82 5.56
C SER A 19 -17.64 7.04 5.71
N ALA A 20 -16.54 6.95 6.45
CA ALA A 20 -15.55 8.03 6.53
C ALA A 20 -14.22 7.59 5.91
N ASP A 21 -13.92 8.17 4.75
CA ASP A 21 -12.72 8.02 3.91
C ASP A 21 -12.35 6.61 3.47
N VAL A 22 -12.65 6.31 2.20
CA VAL A 22 -12.14 5.10 1.52
C VAL A 22 -10.61 5.22 1.48
N PRO A 23 -9.87 4.33 2.16
CA PRO A 23 -8.43 4.44 2.21
C PRO A 23 -7.84 4.30 0.81
N THR A 24 -6.89 5.19 0.50
CA THR A 24 -6.25 5.27 -0.82
C THR A 24 -4.87 4.64 -0.78
N ALA A 25 -4.56 3.85 -1.81
CA ALA A 25 -3.26 3.25 -2.02
C ALA A 25 -2.71 3.65 -3.39
N LEU A 26 -1.47 4.15 -3.39
CA LEU A 26 -0.73 4.45 -4.61
C LEU A 26 0.05 3.22 -5.04
N VAL A 27 -0.16 2.78 -6.27
CA VAL A 27 0.51 1.60 -6.83
C VAL A 27 1.04 1.90 -8.23
N PRO A 28 2.03 1.16 -8.74
CA PRO A 28 2.48 1.30 -10.12
C PRO A 28 1.34 0.92 -11.08
N ARG A 29 1.19 1.65 -12.18
CA ARG A 29 0.13 1.41 -13.16
C ARG A 29 0.11 -0.03 -13.67
N GLU A 30 1.27 -0.62 -13.90
CA GLU A 30 1.43 -2.01 -14.36
C GLU A 30 0.85 -3.05 -13.38
N LEU A 31 0.65 -2.69 -12.11
CA LEU A 31 0.08 -3.58 -11.10
C LEU A 31 -1.42 -3.38 -10.89
N LEU A 32 -2.02 -2.28 -11.36
CA LEU A 32 -3.43 -1.95 -11.11
C LEU A 32 -4.37 -3.05 -11.62
N ASP A 33 -4.19 -3.51 -12.85
CA ASP A 33 -5.07 -4.50 -13.48
C ASP A 33 -4.98 -5.86 -12.79
N ALA A 34 -3.80 -6.21 -12.27
CA ALA A 34 -3.61 -7.45 -11.50
C ALA A 34 -4.14 -7.34 -10.06
N LEU A 35 -4.18 -6.12 -9.50
CA LEU A 35 -4.58 -5.82 -8.13
C LEU A 35 -6.09 -5.68 -7.97
N ARG A 36 -6.76 -5.01 -8.92
CA ARG A 36 -8.17 -4.64 -8.81
C ARG A 36 -9.09 -5.86 -8.58
N PRO A 37 -8.99 -6.97 -9.33
CA PRO A 37 -9.80 -8.17 -9.08
C PRO A 37 -9.56 -8.77 -7.69
N ARG A 38 -8.37 -8.61 -7.11
CA ARG A 38 -8.02 -9.13 -5.78
C ARG A 38 -8.62 -8.27 -4.67
N VAL A 39 -8.62 -6.94 -4.83
CA VAL A 39 -9.33 -6.03 -3.93
C VAL A 39 -10.82 -6.33 -3.94
N ASP A 40 -11.39 -6.48 -5.14
CA ASP A 40 -12.81 -6.75 -5.34
C ASP A 40 -13.21 -8.08 -4.68
N ALA A 41 -12.40 -9.13 -4.83
CA ALA A 41 -12.61 -10.44 -4.20
C ALA A 41 -12.52 -10.42 -2.67
N LEU A 42 -11.77 -9.47 -2.10
CA LEU A 42 -11.63 -9.29 -0.66
C LEU A 42 -12.75 -8.42 -0.06
N HIS A 43 -13.66 -7.90 -0.88
CA HIS A 43 -14.70 -6.93 -0.48
C HIS A 43 -14.13 -5.73 0.30
N ALA A 44 -12.86 -5.40 0.06
CA ALA A 44 -12.18 -4.33 0.74
C ALA A 44 -12.56 -3.00 0.07
N SER A 45 -13.02 -2.03 0.85
CA SER A 45 -13.26 -0.67 0.36
C SER A 45 -11.94 0.08 0.28
N VAL A 46 -11.18 -0.11 -0.80
CA VAL A 46 -9.88 0.55 -1.04
C VAL A 46 -9.86 1.22 -2.39
N LYS A 47 -9.43 2.48 -2.43
CA LYS A 47 -9.20 3.22 -3.67
C LYS A 47 -7.77 2.94 -4.15
N LEU A 48 -7.63 2.14 -5.20
CA LEU A 48 -6.35 1.98 -5.90
C LEU A 48 -6.19 3.09 -6.93
N VAL A 49 -5.08 3.83 -6.86
CA VAL A 49 -4.73 4.89 -7.80
C VAL A 49 -3.32 4.61 -8.33
N ALA A 50 -3.14 4.74 -9.65
CA ALA A 50 -1.82 4.65 -10.24
C ALA A 50 -0.99 5.85 -9.81
N PHE A 51 0.27 5.62 -9.45
CA PHE A 51 1.17 6.70 -9.05
C PHE A 51 1.27 7.80 -10.12
N GLU A 52 1.30 7.40 -11.39
CA GLU A 52 1.46 8.29 -12.55
C GLU A 52 0.23 9.18 -12.80
N ASP A 53 -0.94 8.79 -12.29
CA ASP A 53 -2.20 9.52 -12.46
C ASP A 53 -2.70 10.17 -11.18
N ALA A 54 -1.97 9.99 -10.07
CA ALA A 54 -2.42 10.44 -8.76
C ALA A 54 -2.51 11.98 -8.72
N SER A 55 -3.70 12.49 -8.40
CA SER A 55 -3.87 13.90 -8.11
C SER A 55 -3.18 14.26 -6.79
N GLN A 56 -3.01 15.56 -6.51
CA GLN A 56 -2.50 15.98 -5.19
C GLN A 56 -3.41 15.53 -4.05
N ASP A 57 -4.72 15.49 -4.28
CA ASP A 57 -5.68 15.00 -3.29
C ASP A 57 -5.46 13.51 -3.02
N ASP A 58 -5.27 12.70 -4.08
CA ASP A 58 -4.96 11.27 -3.95
C ASP A 58 -3.65 11.05 -3.17
N ILE A 59 -2.61 11.82 -3.47
CA ILE A 59 -1.31 11.75 -2.79
C ILE A 59 -1.47 12.12 -1.31
N SER A 60 -2.23 13.18 -1.00
CA SER A 60 -2.42 13.62 0.37
C SER A 60 -3.23 12.62 1.22
N ALA A 61 -4.22 11.97 0.60
CA ALA A 61 -5.09 10.98 1.22
C ALA A 61 -4.49 9.57 1.26
N ALA A 62 -3.42 9.32 0.51
CA ALA A 62 -2.82 8.01 0.42
C ALA A 62 -2.26 7.53 1.77
N SER A 63 -2.75 6.38 2.19
CA SER A 63 -2.35 5.68 3.42
C SER A 63 -1.25 4.64 3.17
N ALA A 64 -1.14 4.16 1.94
CA ALA A 64 -0.15 3.17 1.51
C ALA A 64 0.44 3.53 0.15
N ILE A 65 1.69 3.12 -0.07
CA ILE A 65 2.36 3.23 -1.36
C ILE A 65 3.21 2.01 -1.67
N ALA A 66 3.12 1.53 -2.91
CA ALA A 66 4.13 0.72 -3.56
C ALA A 66 4.78 1.59 -4.65
N PRO A 67 6.01 2.10 -4.47
CA PRO A 67 6.65 2.94 -5.46
C PRO A 67 7.02 2.11 -6.70
N SER A 68 7.10 2.72 -7.88
CA SER A 68 7.66 2.06 -9.07
C SER A 68 9.19 1.94 -8.97
N PHE A 69 9.79 0.95 -9.65
CA PHE A 69 11.25 0.73 -9.66
C PHE A 69 12.03 1.91 -10.27
N SER A 70 11.35 2.80 -10.98
CA SER A 70 11.92 4.00 -11.61
C SER A 70 12.11 5.17 -10.63
N LEU A 71 11.53 5.13 -9.43
CA LEU A 71 11.69 6.18 -8.43
C LEU A 71 13.06 6.07 -7.73
N ASN A 72 13.88 7.11 -7.87
CA ASN A 72 15.10 7.24 -7.08
C ASN A 72 14.78 7.63 -5.61
N SER A 73 15.78 7.51 -4.73
CA SER A 73 15.61 7.75 -3.28
C SER A 73 15.11 9.15 -2.92
N THR A 74 15.53 10.17 -3.67
CA THR A 74 15.13 11.57 -3.42
C THR A 74 13.66 11.77 -3.78
N ALA A 75 13.24 11.33 -4.96
CA ALA A 75 11.87 11.43 -5.43
C ALA A 75 10.91 10.64 -4.53
N LEU A 76 11.33 9.47 -4.03
CA LEU A 76 10.58 8.72 -3.04
C LEU A 76 10.41 9.51 -1.73
N SER A 77 11.49 10.10 -1.21
CA SER A 77 11.42 10.88 0.04
C SER A 77 10.48 12.08 -0.07
N GLU A 78 10.58 12.84 -1.17
CA GLU A 78 9.69 13.97 -1.44
C GLU A 78 8.23 13.54 -1.53
N LEU A 79 7.96 12.42 -2.20
CA LEU A 79 6.62 11.85 -2.31
C LEU A 79 6.07 11.42 -0.95
N LEU A 80 6.85 10.69 -0.16
CA LEU A 80 6.46 10.29 1.19
C LEU A 80 6.18 11.51 2.06
N GLY A 81 6.95 12.59 1.88
CA GLY A 81 6.73 13.89 2.51
C GLY A 81 5.35 14.50 2.20
N LYS A 82 4.84 14.31 0.99
CA LYS A 82 3.51 14.78 0.54
C LYS A 82 2.35 13.90 0.98
N MET A 83 2.61 12.76 1.62
CA MET A 83 1.62 11.82 2.14
C MET A 83 1.52 11.96 3.68
N PRO A 84 0.80 12.96 4.22
CA PRO A 84 0.67 13.15 5.68
C PRO A 84 -0.07 11.98 6.34
N SER A 85 -1.00 11.35 5.62
CA SER A 85 -1.77 10.19 6.07
C SER A 85 -1.05 8.85 5.87
N GLY A 86 0.14 8.86 5.25
CA GLY A 86 0.88 7.66 4.92
C GLY A 86 1.28 6.83 6.14
N LYS A 87 1.04 5.53 6.08
CA LYS A 87 1.31 4.52 7.11
C LYS A 87 2.13 3.35 6.60
N LEU A 88 2.09 3.05 5.31
CA LEU A 88 2.75 1.89 4.74
C LEU A 88 3.57 2.23 3.49
N LEU A 89 4.85 1.86 3.51
CA LEU A 89 5.73 1.83 2.36
C LEU A 89 6.02 0.36 2.03
N GLN A 90 5.44 -0.12 0.93
CA GLN A 90 5.75 -1.43 0.39
C GLN A 90 6.98 -1.30 -0.51
N TRP A 91 8.14 -1.70 -0.01
CA TRP A 91 9.36 -1.76 -0.79
C TRP A 91 9.29 -2.93 -1.77
N ILE A 92 9.51 -2.62 -3.04
CA ILE A 92 9.33 -3.57 -4.15
C ILE A 92 10.62 -4.26 -4.59
N ALA A 93 11.75 -4.00 -3.92
CA ALA A 93 13.02 -4.68 -4.18
C ALA A 93 13.36 -5.73 -3.11
N THR A 94 14.15 -6.72 -3.50
CA THR A 94 14.69 -7.73 -2.59
C THR A 94 15.69 -7.09 -1.64
N GLY A 95 15.45 -7.20 -0.33
CA GLY A 95 16.28 -6.55 0.69
C GLY A 95 16.04 -5.04 0.78
N THR A 96 16.40 -4.45 1.91
CA THR A 96 16.19 -3.03 2.20
C THR A 96 17.50 -2.23 2.18
N ASP A 97 18.60 -2.83 1.75
CA ASP A 97 19.94 -2.22 1.82
C ASP A 97 20.07 -0.98 0.92
N LEU A 98 19.25 -0.88 -0.12
CA LEU A 98 19.18 0.26 -1.02
C LEU A 98 18.20 1.35 -0.56
N LEU A 99 17.42 1.09 0.48
CA LEU A 99 16.46 2.05 1.01
C LEU A 99 17.16 2.98 2.00
N ASN A 100 17.12 4.28 1.73
CA ASN A 100 17.55 5.27 2.70
C ASN A 100 16.49 5.45 3.79
N PHE A 101 16.59 4.69 4.88
CA PHE A 101 15.66 4.75 6.01
C PHE A 101 15.53 6.15 6.63
N THR A 102 16.58 6.98 6.58
CA THR A 102 16.52 8.35 7.12
C THR A 102 15.61 9.27 6.30
N ALA A 103 15.36 8.91 5.05
CA ALA A 103 14.50 9.65 4.13
C ALA A 103 13.04 9.18 4.17
N VAL A 104 12.75 8.10 4.90
CA VAL A 104 11.40 7.59 5.12
C VAL A 104 10.84 8.20 6.41
N PRO A 105 9.74 8.95 6.36
CA PRO A 105 9.15 9.50 7.57
C PRO A 105 8.75 8.40 8.56
N SER A 106 9.02 8.59 9.86
CA SER A 106 8.81 7.58 10.92
C SER A 106 7.38 7.06 11.08
N ARG A 107 6.39 7.74 10.48
CA ARG A 107 4.99 7.30 10.41
C ARG A 107 4.76 6.11 9.48
N PHE A 108 5.71 5.80 8.60
CA PHE A 108 5.62 4.68 7.68
C PHE A 108 6.21 3.40 8.29
N ALA A 109 5.41 2.35 8.33
CA ALA A 109 5.91 0.99 8.40
C ALA A 109 6.47 0.61 7.03
N ILE A 110 7.67 0.02 7.01
CA ILE A 110 8.32 -0.46 5.80
C ILE A 110 8.10 -1.96 5.71
N CYS A 111 7.51 -2.42 4.61
CA CYS A 111 7.36 -3.83 4.31
C CYS A 111 8.22 -4.18 3.10
N ASN A 112 8.94 -5.30 3.17
CA ASN A 112 9.72 -5.85 2.06
C ASN A 112 9.23 -7.27 1.80
N VAL A 113 8.83 -7.57 0.57
CA VAL A 113 8.38 -8.91 0.20
C VAL A 113 9.25 -9.45 -0.93
N HIS A 114 9.99 -10.51 -0.61
CA HIS A 114 11.01 -11.16 -1.45
C HIS A 114 10.46 -11.84 -2.75
N GLN A 115 9.15 -11.81 -3.01
CA GLN A 115 8.56 -12.30 -4.28
C GLN A 115 7.65 -11.27 -4.92
N ALA A 116 8.16 -10.64 -5.98
CA ALA A 116 7.76 -9.32 -6.46
C ALA A 116 6.40 -9.21 -7.17
N GLY A 117 5.75 -10.31 -7.56
CA GLY A 117 4.53 -10.23 -8.39
C GLY A 117 3.21 -10.40 -7.65
N VAL A 118 3.17 -11.24 -6.61
CA VAL A 118 1.91 -11.77 -6.04
C VAL A 118 1.74 -11.40 -4.58
N ALA A 119 2.81 -11.43 -3.80
CA ALA A 119 2.75 -11.20 -2.36
C ALA A 119 2.81 -9.69 -1.99
N ILE A 120 3.35 -8.85 -2.88
CA ILE A 120 3.42 -7.39 -2.76
C ILE A 120 2.02 -6.75 -2.78
N SER A 121 1.21 -7.23 -3.72
CA SER A 121 -0.14 -6.75 -3.98
C SER A 121 -1.12 -7.25 -2.92
N GLU A 122 -0.98 -8.49 -2.45
CA GLU A 122 -1.80 -9.05 -1.38
C GLU A 122 -1.59 -8.35 -0.03
N PHE A 123 -0.36 -7.92 0.28
CA PHE A 123 -0.09 -7.25 1.54
C PHE A 123 -0.57 -5.79 1.57
N VAL A 124 -0.46 -5.04 0.48
CA VAL A 124 -1.04 -3.68 0.42
C VAL A 124 -2.57 -3.76 0.59
N ILE A 125 -3.21 -4.75 -0.04
CA ILE A 125 -4.65 -4.96 0.12
C ILE A 125 -5.00 -5.44 1.54
N ALA A 126 -4.14 -6.21 2.21
CA ALA A 126 -4.37 -6.63 3.59
C ALA A 126 -4.04 -5.54 4.63
N ALA A 127 -3.07 -4.68 4.39
CA ALA A 127 -2.67 -3.67 5.35
C ALA A 127 -3.63 -2.49 5.37
N VAL A 128 -4.14 -2.09 4.20
CA VAL A 128 -4.99 -0.90 4.07
C VAL A 128 -6.27 -0.99 4.91
N PRO A 129 -7.02 -2.10 4.93
CA PRO A 129 -8.17 -2.24 5.83
C PRO A 129 -7.76 -2.52 7.29
N ALA A 130 -6.57 -3.07 7.57
CA ALA A 130 -6.09 -3.30 8.95
C ALA A 130 -5.88 -2.00 9.72
N PHE A 131 -5.32 -1.00 9.04
CA PHE A 131 -5.08 0.31 9.65
C PHE A 131 -6.34 1.16 9.76
N SER A 132 -7.42 0.80 9.06
CA SER A 132 -8.76 1.39 9.24
C SER A 132 -9.50 0.89 10.49
N ILE A 133 -9.02 -0.17 11.17
CA ILE A 133 -9.69 -0.81 12.32
C ILE A 133 -9.21 -0.27 13.68
N HIS A 134 -8.19 0.59 13.70
CA HIS A 134 -7.71 1.21 14.95
C HIS A 134 -8.11 2.70 15.04
N ARG A 135 -9.40 2.94 15.27
CA ARG A 135 -9.93 4.12 15.99
C ARG A 135 -11.18 3.74 16.77
#